data_AF-A0A074SB32-F1
#
_entry.id   AF-A0A074SB32-F1
#
_cell.length_a   1.000
_cell.length_b   1.000
_cell.length_c   1.000
_cell.angle_alpha   90.00
_cell.angle_beta   90.00
_cell.angle_gamma   90.00
#
_symmetry.space_group_name_H-M   'P 1'
#
loop_
_entity.id
_entity.type
_entity.pdbx_description
1 polymer ?
#
loop_
_entity_poly.entity_id
_entity_poly.type
_entity_poly.pdbx_seq_one_letter_code
_entity_poly.pdbx_strand_id
1 'polypeptide(L)'
;MPSDSEIASATLTEEFTLRFPSFKSEDAVTLGLILRKRFRGSMRHAKGKGLVISIQTVAGHTLFACTVGEGSDVSLDSWMRLNAIMNVVKRTGHSSYYVSMGMKAVGKTQDQLGLPSPEFLMEGGAFPIWLQNSPITPMGVIAVYGGSSQEDHNLVTMGIRDFFNKMAKSGGSIKAGEHSIAGE
;
A
#
# COMPACT_ATOMS: atom_id res chain seq x y z
N MET A 1 -17.28 -8.53 16.91
CA MET A 1 -16.42 -7.94 15.87
C MET A 1 -16.21 -6.48 16.23
N PRO A 2 -15.02 -5.90 15.98
CA PRO A 2 -14.78 -4.48 16.25
C PRO A 2 -15.74 -3.61 15.43
N SER A 3 -16.12 -2.47 15.98
CA SER A 3 -16.90 -1.43 15.30
C SER A 3 -16.07 -0.71 14.22
N ASP A 4 -16.74 -0.08 13.26
CA ASP A 4 -16.05 0.68 12.20
C ASP A 4 -15.13 1.78 12.76
N SER A 5 -15.51 2.41 13.89
CA SER A 5 -14.70 3.41 14.59
C SER A 5 -13.41 2.81 15.17
N GLU A 6 -13.49 1.64 15.80
CA GLU A 6 -12.32 0.92 16.33
C GLU A 6 -11.38 0.48 15.19
N ILE A 7 -11.93 0.01 14.07
CA ILE A 7 -11.15 -0.35 12.88
C ILE A 7 -10.46 0.88 12.29
N ALA A 8 -11.17 2.02 12.18
CA ALA A 8 -10.59 3.26 11.70
C ALA A 8 -9.44 3.73 12.62
N SER A 9 -9.63 3.70 13.94
CA SER A 9 -8.60 4.08 14.91
C SER A 9 -7.36 3.18 14.82
N ALA A 10 -7.56 1.87 14.72
CA ALA A 10 -6.47 0.91 14.54
C ALA A 10 -5.70 1.15 13.22
N THR A 11 -6.43 1.41 12.13
CA THR A 11 -5.83 1.68 10.82
C THR A 11 -5.01 2.97 10.82
N LEU A 12 -5.48 4.01 11.50
CA LEU A 12 -4.72 5.26 11.64
C LEU A 12 -3.43 5.06 12.45
N THR A 13 -3.46 4.16 13.44
CA THR A 13 -2.25 3.75 14.17
C THR A 13 -1.26 3.00 13.28
N GLU A 14 -1.74 2.15 12.36
CA GLU A 14 -0.88 1.53 11.34
C GLU A 14 -0.22 2.59 10.44
N GLU A 15 -0.97 3.60 9.97
CA GLU A 15 -0.41 4.71 9.17
C GLU A 15 0.68 5.50 9.90
N PHE A 16 0.52 5.70 11.21
CA PHE A 16 1.54 6.38 12.01
C PHE A 16 2.82 5.56 12.16
N THR A 17 2.70 4.24 12.28
CA THR A 17 3.83 3.34 12.51
C THR A 17 4.53 2.89 11.22
N LEU A 18 3.80 2.75 10.12
CA LEU A 18 4.30 2.26 8.84
C LEU A 18 4.90 3.37 7.97
N ARG A 19 5.82 4.16 8.54
CA ARG A 19 6.54 5.23 7.83
C ARG A 19 7.96 4.81 7.45
N PHE A 20 8.34 5.12 6.22
CA PHE A 20 9.58 4.70 5.59
C PHE A 20 10.75 5.61 6.01
N PRO A 21 11.94 5.07 6.33
CA PRO A 21 13.12 5.90 6.59
C PRO A 21 13.68 6.53 5.30
N SER A 22 13.50 5.85 4.16
CA SER A 22 13.81 6.35 2.82
C SER A 22 12.97 5.56 1.80
N PHE A 23 12.77 6.12 0.60
CA PHE A 23 12.05 5.43 -0.47
C PHE A 23 12.56 5.83 -1.85
N LYS A 24 13.10 4.88 -2.60
CA LYS A 24 13.66 5.03 -3.96
C LYS A 24 12.89 4.14 -4.94
N SER A 25 13.14 4.32 -6.24
CA SER A 25 12.50 3.50 -7.28
C SER A 25 12.77 1.99 -7.12
N GLU A 26 13.97 1.61 -6.67
CA GLU A 26 14.32 0.21 -6.38
C GLU A 26 13.52 -0.37 -5.19
N ASP A 27 13.20 0.47 -4.20
CA ASP A 27 12.36 0.08 -3.07
C ASP A 27 10.93 -0.22 -3.54
N ALA A 28 10.41 0.56 -4.49
CA ALA A 28 9.11 0.30 -5.10
C ALA A 28 9.08 -1.07 -5.81
N VAL A 29 10.11 -1.41 -6.59
CA VAL A 29 10.20 -2.73 -7.24
C VAL A 29 10.27 -3.84 -6.19
N THR A 30 11.12 -3.68 -5.17
CA THR A 30 11.28 -4.67 -4.10
C THR A 30 9.97 -4.89 -3.33
N LEU A 31 9.29 -3.80 -2.95
CA LEU A 31 8.02 -3.84 -2.23
C LEU A 31 6.91 -4.45 -3.08
N GLY A 32 6.84 -4.10 -4.37
CA GLY A 32 5.90 -4.70 -5.33
C GLY A 32 6.09 -6.22 -5.47
N LEU A 33 7.35 -6.68 -5.52
CA LEU A 33 7.66 -8.11 -5.56
C LEU A 33 7.33 -8.84 -4.25
N ILE A 34 7.49 -8.18 -3.09
CA ILE A 34 7.06 -8.72 -1.78
C ILE A 34 5.54 -8.93 -1.78
N LEU A 35 4.76 -7.93 -2.20
CA LEU A 35 3.30 -8.03 -2.29
C LEU A 35 2.88 -9.17 -3.22
N ARG A 36 3.48 -9.24 -4.41
CA ARG A 36 3.23 -10.33 -5.37
C ARG A 36 3.51 -11.70 -4.76
N LYS A 37 4.66 -11.85 -4.09
CA LYS A 37 5.03 -13.11 -3.42
C LYS A 37 4.00 -13.47 -2.34
N ARG A 38 3.59 -12.49 -1.53
CA ARG A 38 2.63 -12.70 -0.44
C ARG A 38 1.26 -13.10 -0.96
N PHE A 39 0.77 -12.45 -2.01
CA PHE A 39 -0.50 -12.83 -2.64
C PHE A 39 -0.46 -14.24 -3.24
N ARG A 40 0.62 -14.59 -3.96
CA ARG A 40 0.79 -15.95 -4.52
C ARG A 40 0.80 -17.06 -3.47
N GLY A 41 1.24 -16.75 -2.25
CA GLY A 41 1.21 -17.67 -1.11
C GLY A 41 -0.11 -17.69 -0.34
N SER A 42 -1.13 -16.93 -0.78
CA SER A 42 -2.41 -16.81 -0.08
C SER A 42 -3.44 -17.84 -0.55
N MET A 43 -4.42 -18.10 0.32
CA MET A 43 -5.57 -18.94 -0.03
C MET A 43 -6.43 -18.32 -1.14
N ARG A 44 -6.47 -16.99 -1.26
CA ARG A 44 -7.19 -16.30 -2.35
C ARG A 44 -6.63 -16.71 -3.70
N HIS A 45 -5.31 -16.66 -3.86
CA HIS A 45 -4.66 -17.10 -5.09
C HIS A 45 -4.86 -18.60 -5.34
N ALA A 46 -4.77 -19.45 -4.31
CA ALA A 46 -5.02 -20.88 -4.45
C ALA A 46 -6.45 -21.23 -4.91
N LYS A 47 -7.41 -20.31 -4.68
CA LYS A 47 -8.80 -20.41 -5.16
C LYS A 47 -9.04 -19.78 -6.54
N GLY A 48 -7.98 -19.47 -7.30
CA GLY A 48 -8.10 -18.81 -8.60
C GLY A 48 -8.63 -17.38 -8.47
N LYS A 49 -8.07 -16.58 -7.55
CA LYS A 49 -8.29 -15.13 -7.53
C LYS A 49 -7.05 -14.42 -8.04
N GLY A 50 -7.27 -13.36 -8.80
CA GLY A 50 -6.24 -12.44 -9.24
C GLY A 50 -6.12 -11.18 -8.39
N LEU A 51 -5.07 -10.42 -8.65
CA LEU A 51 -4.73 -9.16 -7.98
C LEU A 51 -4.04 -8.22 -8.98
N VAL A 52 -4.38 -6.95 -8.95
CA VAL A 52 -3.57 -5.88 -9.57
C VAL A 52 -2.82 -5.12 -8.48
N ILE A 53 -1.59 -4.71 -8.76
CA ILE A 53 -0.68 -4.01 -7.86
C ILE A 53 -0.14 -2.78 -8.58
N SER A 54 -0.10 -1.64 -7.90
CA SER A 54 0.53 -0.41 -8.40
C SER A 54 1.23 0.33 -7.28
N ILE A 55 2.40 0.90 -7.58
CA ILE A 55 3.10 1.87 -6.74
C ILE A 55 3.38 3.09 -7.60
N GLN A 56 2.89 4.25 -7.15
CA GLN A 56 3.05 5.52 -7.85
C GLN A 56 3.62 6.58 -6.91
N THR A 57 4.32 7.57 -7.47
CA THR A 57 4.55 8.83 -6.76
C THR A 57 3.21 9.54 -6.51
N VAL A 58 3.18 10.51 -5.58
CA VAL A 58 1.97 11.30 -5.34
C VAL A 58 1.50 12.05 -6.58
N ALA A 59 2.45 12.44 -7.45
CA ALA A 59 2.21 13.06 -8.76
C ALA A 59 1.68 12.06 -9.82
N GLY A 60 1.66 10.76 -9.55
CA GLY A 60 1.11 9.73 -10.45
C GLY A 60 2.14 9.04 -11.36
N HIS A 61 3.44 9.29 -11.19
CA HIS A 61 4.45 8.53 -11.93
C HIS A 61 4.47 7.09 -11.44
N THR A 62 4.28 6.14 -12.35
CA THR A 62 4.28 4.70 -12.02
C THR A 62 5.71 4.22 -11.79
N LEU A 63 5.96 3.66 -10.61
CA LEU A 63 7.24 3.05 -10.22
C LEU A 63 7.21 1.52 -10.30
N PHE A 64 6.03 0.93 -10.10
CA PHE A 64 5.79 -0.51 -10.24
C PHE A 64 4.33 -0.75 -10.61
N ALA A 65 4.07 -1.67 -11.54
CA ALA A 65 2.74 -2.15 -11.87
C ALA A 65 2.80 -3.65 -12.18
N CYS A 66 1.87 -4.44 -11.65
CA CYS A 66 1.87 -5.89 -11.85
C CYS A 66 0.46 -6.48 -11.72
N THR A 67 0.14 -7.36 -12.65
CA THR A 67 -1.00 -8.27 -12.54
C THR A 67 -0.53 -9.62 -12.02
N VAL A 68 -1.29 -10.23 -11.09
CA VAL A 68 -1.00 -11.54 -10.49
C VAL A 68 -2.23 -12.44 -10.62
N GLY A 69 -2.05 -13.69 -11.05
CA GLY A 69 -3.13 -14.67 -11.28
C GLY A 69 -3.18 -15.16 -12.73
N GLU A 70 -4.16 -16.00 -13.06
CA GLU A 70 -4.45 -16.38 -14.44
C GLU A 70 -5.37 -15.32 -15.07
N GLY A 71 -5.07 -14.93 -16.31
CA GLY A 71 -5.51 -13.64 -16.89
C GLY A 71 -7.01 -13.38 -16.98
N SER A 72 -7.89 -14.31 -16.60
CA SER A 72 -9.35 -14.14 -16.56
C SER A 72 -9.88 -13.48 -15.27
N ASP A 73 -9.14 -13.53 -14.15
CA ASP A 73 -9.65 -13.07 -12.84
C ASP A 73 -9.54 -11.55 -12.60
N VAL A 74 -8.88 -10.86 -13.51
CA VAL A 74 -8.51 -9.46 -13.45
C VAL A 74 -8.82 -8.82 -14.79
N SER A 75 -9.44 -7.66 -14.75
CA SER A 75 -9.94 -6.98 -15.94
C SER A 75 -9.54 -5.52 -15.95
N LEU A 76 -9.96 -4.78 -16.99
CA LEU A 76 -9.82 -3.33 -17.01
C LEU A 76 -10.55 -2.67 -15.81
N ASP A 77 -11.68 -3.23 -15.38
CA ASP A 77 -12.41 -2.77 -14.19
C ASP A 77 -11.54 -2.88 -12.93
N SER A 78 -10.75 -3.94 -12.79
CA SER A 78 -9.81 -4.08 -11.67
C SER A 78 -8.80 -2.94 -11.61
N TRP A 79 -8.26 -2.52 -12.77
CA TRP A 79 -7.35 -1.37 -12.85
C TRP A 79 -8.05 -0.04 -12.60
N MET A 80 -9.28 0.14 -13.09
CA MET A 80 -10.09 1.34 -12.82
C MET A 80 -10.36 1.50 -11.31
N ARG A 81 -10.75 0.40 -10.64
CA ARG A 81 -10.98 0.38 -9.19
C ARG A 81 -9.71 0.63 -8.40
N LEU A 82 -8.59 0.02 -8.81
CA LEU A 82 -7.27 0.29 -8.22
C LEU A 82 -6.91 1.78 -8.31
N ASN A 83 -7.13 2.42 -9.45
CA ASN A 83 -6.89 3.86 -9.60
C ASN A 83 -7.83 4.69 -8.71
N ALA A 84 -9.11 4.32 -8.62
CA ALA A 84 -10.09 5.03 -7.79
C ALA A 84 -9.76 4.99 -6.29
N ILE A 85 -9.29 3.85 -5.74
CA ILE A 85 -8.82 3.78 -4.35
C ILE A 85 -7.51 4.56 -4.15
N MET A 86 -6.62 4.63 -5.16
CA MET A 86 -5.41 5.46 -5.09
C MET A 86 -5.73 6.94 -5.03
N ASN A 87 -6.75 7.40 -5.77
CA ASN A 87 -7.19 8.79 -5.74
C ASN A 87 -7.64 9.21 -4.34
N VAL A 88 -8.28 8.31 -3.57
CA VAL A 88 -8.62 8.56 -2.17
C VAL A 88 -7.38 8.95 -1.38
N VAL A 89 -6.32 8.14 -1.47
CA VAL A 89 -5.07 8.40 -0.75
C VAL A 89 -4.41 9.70 -1.21
N LYS A 90 -4.39 9.97 -2.52
CA LYS A 90 -3.83 11.22 -3.07
C LYS A 90 -4.60 12.45 -2.58
N ARG A 91 -5.92 12.35 -2.40
CA ARG A 91 -6.77 13.46 -1.95
C ARG A 91 -6.73 13.66 -0.44
N THR A 92 -6.70 12.58 0.34
CA THR A 92 -6.86 12.66 1.81
C THR A 92 -5.55 12.53 2.58
N GLY A 93 -4.49 11.98 1.97
CA GLY A 93 -3.24 11.63 2.66
C GLY A 93 -3.34 10.39 3.54
N HIS A 94 -4.49 9.72 3.57
CA HIS A 94 -4.78 8.55 4.41
C HIS A 94 -5.07 7.31 3.58
N SER A 95 -4.93 6.12 4.18
CA SER A 95 -5.28 4.87 3.51
C SER A 95 -6.76 4.84 3.13
N SER A 96 -7.06 4.22 1.99
CA SER A 96 -8.45 4.14 1.51
C SER A 96 -9.34 3.33 2.46
N TYR A 97 -8.75 2.39 3.22
CA TYR A 97 -9.44 1.64 4.26
C TYR A 97 -9.79 2.49 5.48
N TYR A 98 -8.87 3.33 5.97
CA TYR A 98 -9.16 4.28 7.05
C TYR A 98 -10.32 5.21 6.67
N VAL A 99 -10.26 5.81 5.48
CA VAL A 99 -11.31 6.72 5.02
C VAL A 99 -12.66 5.99 4.90
N SER A 100 -12.66 4.77 4.36
CA SER A 100 -13.87 3.93 4.26
C SER A 100 -14.48 3.61 5.62
N MET A 101 -13.68 3.17 6.59
CA MET A 101 -14.16 2.84 7.94
C MET A 101 -14.60 4.09 8.70
N GLY A 102 -13.85 5.18 8.61
CA GLY A 102 -14.22 6.46 9.21
C GLY A 102 -15.53 7.01 8.66
N MET A 103 -15.73 6.94 7.34
CA MET A 103 -16.99 7.32 6.69
C MET A 103 -18.17 6.49 7.22
N LYS A 104 -18.03 5.18 7.30
CA LYS A 104 -19.07 4.27 7.83
C LYS A 104 -19.37 4.55 9.31
N ALA A 105 -18.34 4.77 10.13
CA ALA A 105 -18.48 5.05 11.55
C ALA A 105 -19.33 6.30 11.84
N VAL A 106 -19.31 7.30 10.95
CA VAL A 106 -20.11 8.53 11.08
C VAL A 106 -21.36 8.55 10.19
N GLY A 107 -21.66 7.44 9.50
CA GLY A 107 -22.85 7.32 8.64
C GLY A 107 -22.89 8.29 7.47
N LYS A 108 -21.73 8.76 6.99
CA LYS A 108 -21.66 9.69 5.84
C LYS A 108 -21.58 8.93 4.52
N THR A 109 -21.99 9.59 3.44
CA THR A 109 -21.77 9.12 2.07
C THR A 109 -20.48 9.69 1.48
N GLN A 110 -20.01 9.11 0.39
CA GLN A 110 -18.84 9.61 -0.33
C GLN A 110 -19.04 11.04 -0.85
N ASP A 111 -20.25 11.36 -1.34
CA ASP A 111 -20.60 12.70 -1.83
C ASP A 111 -20.51 13.75 -0.71
N GLN A 112 -20.95 13.40 0.50
CA GLN A 112 -20.83 14.27 1.68
C GLN A 112 -19.38 14.51 2.11
N LEU A 113 -18.44 13.68 1.66
CA LEU A 113 -17.00 13.85 1.86
C LEU A 113 -16.32 14.54 0.67
N GLY A 114 -17.05 14.88 -0.40
CA GLY A 114 -16.49 15.46 -1.61
C GLY A 114 -15.63 14.47 -2.42
N LEU A 115 -15.94 13.17 -2.33
CA LEU A 115 -15.21 12.08 -2.97
C LEU A 115 -16.13 11.29 -3.92
N PRO A 116 -16.68 11.89 -4.98
CA PRO A 116 -17.72 11.27 -5.79
C PRO A 116 -17.23 10.04 -6.57
N SER A 117 -18.13 9.06 -6.74
CA SER A 117 -17.94 7.94 -7.65
C SER A 117 -18.07 8.38 -9.12
N PRO A 118 -17.35 7.79 -10.09
CA PRO A 118 -16.41 6.67 -9.95
C PRO A 118 -14.95 7.11 -9.72
N GLU A 119 -14.68 8.40 -9.59
CA GLU A 119 -13.31 8.93 -9.43
C GLU A 119 -12.65 8.42 -8.14
N PHE A 120 -13.45 8.24 -7.09
CA PHE A 120 -13.04 7.73 -5.79
C PHE A 120 -13.80 6.46 -5.41
N LEU A 121 -13.11 5.50 -4.79
CA LEU A 121 -13.72 4.27 -4.29
C LEU A 121 -13.37 4.08 -2.80
N MET A 122 -14.38 3.95 -1.93
CA MET A 122 -14.20 3.74 -0.49
C MET A 122 -14.03 2.26 -0.15
N GLU A 123 -13.00 1.65 -0.72
CA GLU A 123 -12.56 0.29 -0.43
C GLU A 123 -11.09 0.31 0.01
N GLY A 124 -10.70 -0.63 0.88
CA GLY A 124 -9.32 -0.81 1.30
C GLY A 124 -8.45 -1.36 0.18
N GLY A 125 -7.13 -1.24 0.37
CA GLY A 125 -6.15 -1.71 -0.61
C GLY A 125 -5.19 -0.64 -1.08
N ALA A 126 -5.40 0.66 -0.77
CA ALA A 126 -4.44 1.72 -1.04
C ALA A 126 -3.92 2.36 0.26
N PHE A 127 -2.62 2.61 0.34
CA PHE A 127 -1.92 3.09 1.52
C PHE A 127 -0.88 4.16 1.18
N PRO A 128 -0.76 5.24 1.98
CA PRO A 128 0.20 6.30 1.72
C PRO A 128 1.63 5.90 2.07
N ILE A 129 2.59 6.26 1.22
CA ILE A 129 4.02 6.09 1.48
C ILE A 129 4.54 7.38 2.13
N TRP A 130 4.51 7.41 3.45
CA TRP A 130 5.06 8.51 4.25
C TRP A 130 6.53 8.27 4.59
N LEU A 131 7.33 9.34 4.56
CA LEU A 131 8.67 9.30 5.15
C LEU A 131 8.62 9.69 6.62
N GLN A 132 9.51 9.12 7.43
CA GLN A 132 9.64 9.46 8.86
C GLN A 132 10.04 10.93 9.07
N ASN A 133 10.86 11.48 8.17
CA ASN A 133 11.42 12.83 8.24
C ASN A 133 10.76 13.84 7.29
N SER A 134 9.62 13.50 6.66
CA SER A 134 8.87 14.42 5.80
C SER A 134 7.38 14.38 6.15
N PRO A 135 6.89 15.30 7.01
CA PRO A 135 5.50 15.31 7.44
C PRO A 135 4.58 16.10 6.49
N ILE A 136 5.11 16.78 5.47
CA ILE A 136 4.33 17.71 4.65
C ILE A 136 3.40 16.98 3.67
N THR A 137 3.90 15.93 3.02
CA THR A 137 3.15 15.19 1.99
C THR A 137 3.67 13.75 1.88
N PRO A 138 2.81 12.76 1.56
CA PRO A 138 3.29 11.43 1.23
C PRO A 138 4.09 11.46 -0.08
N MET A 139 5.15 10.67 -0.14
CA MET A 139 5.99 10.55 -1.34
C MET A 139 5.28 9.82 -2.48
N GLY A 140 4.38 8.91 -2.11
CA GLY A 140 3.70 8.05 -3.06
C GLY A 140 2.53 7.30 -2.44
N VAL A 141 1.96 6.43 -3.26
CA VAL A 141 0.85 5.57 -2.89
C VAL A 141 1.17 4.16 -3.36
N ILE A 142 0.97 3.20 -2.48
CA ILE A 142 0.98 1.77 -2.80
C ILE A 142 -0.45 1.27 -2.80
N ALA A 143 -0.84 0.51 -3.81
CA ALA A 143 -2.17 -0.04 -3.92
C ALA A 143 -2.19 -1.47 -4.46
N VAL A 144 -3.15 -2.24 -3.97
CA VAL A 144 -3.55 -3.54 -4.52
C VAL A 144 -5.07 -3.57 -4.65
N TYR A 145 -5.58 -4.30 -5.64
CA TYR A 145 -7.01 -4.57 -5.77
C TYR A 145 -7.24 -6.01 -6.20
N GLY A 146 -7.94 -6.77 -5.36
CA GLY A 146 -8.37 -8.14 -5.66
C GLY A 146 -9.81 -8.41 -5.18
N GLY A 147 -10.60 -7.36 -4.95
CA GLY A 147 -12.03 -7.44 -4.65
C GLY A 147 -12.38 -7.67 -3.18
N SER A 148 -11.42 -7.57 -2.24
CA SER A 148 -11.68 -7.77 -0.82
C SER A 148 -11.02 -6.67 0.00
N SER A 149 -11.79 -5.62 0.27
CA SER A 149 -11.35 -4.37 0.93
C SER A 149 -10.44 -4.59 2.14
N GLN A 150 -10.85 -5.44 3.09
CA GLN A 150 -10.07 -5.70 4.30
C GLN A 150 -8.82 -6.56 4.01
N GLU A 151 -8.94 -7.60 3.19
CA GLU A 151 -7.80 -8.47 2.86
C GLU A 151 -6.76 -7.74 2.01
N ASP A 152 -7.18 -6.83 1.13
CA ASP A 152 -6.33 -6.00 0.29
C ASP A 152 -5.57 -4.98 1.14
N HIS A 153 -6.23 -4.32 2.12
CA HIS A 153 -5.55 -3.48 3.12
C HIS A 153 -4.51 -4.28 3.92
N ASN A 154 -4.91 -5.43 4.45
CA ASN A 154 -4.00 -6.29 5.23
C ASN A 154 -2.80 -6.77 4.41
N LEU A 155 -3.00 -7.11 3.13
CA LEU A 155 -1.93 -7.49 2.23
C LEU A 155 -0.89 -6.38 2.09
N VAL A 156 -1.35 -5.13 1.92
CA VAL A 156 -0.47 -3.96 1.82
C VAL A 156 0.30 -3.72 3.11
N THR A 157 -0.39 -3.63 4.26
CA THR A 157 0.28 -3.31 5.53
C THR A 157 1.24 -4.41 5.97
N MET A 158 0.89 -5.68 5.77
CA MET A 158 1.80 -6.80 6.01
C MET A 158 2.98 -6.80 5.02
N GLY A 159 2.76 -6.46 3.76
CA GLY A 159 3.83 -6.29 2.77
C GLY A 159 4.85 -5.20 3.14
N ILE A 160 4.37 -4.06 3.65
CA ILE A 160 5.23 -2.98 4.17
C ILE A 160 6.06 -3.47 5.36
N ARG A 161 5.44 -4.20 6.31
CA ARG A 161 6.17 -4.78 7.46
C ARG A 161 7.27 -5.76 7.02
N ASP A 162 6.99 -6.62 6.05
CA ASP A 162 8.01 -7.52 5.48
C ASP A 162 9.14 -6.74 4.81
N PHE A 163 8.81 -5.66 4.11
CA PHE A 163 9.81 -4.80 3.49
C PHE A 163 10.70 -4.13 4.54
N PHE A 164 10.14 -3.60 5.64
CA PHE A 164 10.94 -3.05 6.75
C PHE A 164 11.83 -4.11 7.40
N ASN A 165 11.32 -5.31 7.62
CA ASN A 165 12.12 -6.43 8.13
C ASN A 165 13.27 -6.79 7.18
N LYS A 166 13.04 -6.72 5.86
CA LYS A 166 14.09 -6.93 4.86
C LYS A 166 15.13 -5.80 4.90
N MET A 167 14.71 -4.54 4.96
CA MET A 167 15.62 -3.39 5.08
C MET A 167 16.51 -3.49 6.33
N ALA A 168 15.94 -3.87 7.48
CA ALA A 168 16.69 -4.03 8.72
C ALA A 168 17.79 -5.10 8.60
N LYS A 169 17.51 -6.22 7.92
CA LYS A 169 18.49 -7.29 7.67
C LYS A 169 19.60 -6.85 6.71
N SER A 170 19.25 -6.10 5.66
CA SER A 170 20.22 -5.55 4.71
C SER A 170 21.09 -4.46 5.33
N GLY A 171 20.52 -3.60 6.17
CA GLY A 171 21.23 -2.53 6.88
C GLY A 171 22.14 -3.03 8.01
N GLY A 172 21.81 -4.17 8.63
CA GLY A 172 22.67 -4.84 9.61
C GLY A 172 23.89 -5.55 9.00
N SER A 173 23.96 -5.70 7.67
CA SER A 173 25.06 -6.39 6.98
C SER A 173 26.19 -5.46 6.54
N ILE A 174 26.14 -4.16 6.86
CA ILE A 174 27.26 -3.22 6.64
C ILE A 174 28.02 -3.01 7.96
N LYS A 175 28.71 -4.05 8.42
CA LYS A 175 29.85 -3.96 9.37
C LYS A 175 30.83 -5.10 9.11
N ALA A 176 31.68 -4.92 8.10
CA ALA A 176 33.04 -5.47 8.03
C ALA A 176 33.73 -4.83 6.82
N GLY A 177 34.58 -3.85 7.10
CA GLY A 177 35.37 -3.12 6.10
C GLY A 177 36.34 -2.19 6.80
N GLU A 178 37.03 -2.69 7.82
CA GLU A 178 38.26 -2.07 8.32
C GLU A 178 39.40 -2.37 7.33
N HIS A 179 40.07 -1.28 6.93
CA HIS A 179 41.45 -1.13 6.49
C HIS A 179 42.09 -2.09 5.47
N SER A 180 42.57 -1.49 4.37
CA SER A 180 44.02 -1.53 4.14
C SER A 180 44.52 -0.17 3.66
N ILE A 181 45.35 0.44 4.50
CA ILE A 181 46.29 1.48 4.11
C ILE A 181 47.47 0.75 3.47
N ALA A 182 47.80 1.10 2.23
CA ALA A 182 49.11 0.90 1.63
C ALA A 182 49.40 2.24 0.91
N GLY A 183 50.43 3.01 1.19
CA GLY A 183 51.71 2.64 1.78
C GLY A 183 52.64 2.09 0.71
N GLU A 184 52.97 2.91 -0.30
CA GLU A 184 54.31 3.13 -0.89
C GLU A 184 54.25 4.26 -1.93
#